data_AF-A0A820LJR9-F1
#
_entry.id   AF-A0A820LJR9-F1
#
_cell.length_a   1.000
_cell.length_b   1.000
_cell.length_c   1.000
_cell.angle_alpha   90.00
_cell.angle_beta   90.00
_cell.angle_gamma   90.00
#
_symmetry.space_group_name_H-M   'P 1'
#
loop_
_entity.id
_entity.type
_entity.pdbx_description
1 polymer ?
#
loop_
_entity_poly.entity_id
_entity_poly.type
_entity_poly.pdbx_seq_one_letter_code
_entity_poly.pdbx_strand_id
1 'polypeptide(L)' 'SEMTINVPFGDGEYKEYPIPEQFKTHLQGGKHLVTVPNESSGV' A
#
# COMPACT_ATOMS: atom_id res chain seq x y z
N SER A 1 -7.40 4.80 8.01
CA SER A 1 -7.48 3.81 9.11
C SER A 1 -6.16 3.09 9.17
N GLU A 2 -5.64 2.78 10.36
CA GLU A 2 -4.31 2.18 10.50
C GLU A 2 -4.39 0.65 10.35
N MET A 3 -3.87 0.14 9.22
CA MET A 3 -3.85 -1.30 8.90
C MET A 3 -2.41 -1.74 8.60
N THR A 4 -2.02 -2.89 9.15
CA THR A 4 -0.71 -3.51 8.92
C THR A 4 -0.85 -5.00 8.62
N ILE A 5 0.12 -5.55 7.90
CA ILE A 5 0.31 -7.00 7.74
C ILE A 5 1.62 -7.41 8.40
N ASN A 6 1.57 -8.50 9.17
CA ASN A 6 2.72 -9.13 9.79
C ASN A 6 3.24 -10.24 8.88
N VAL A 7 4.46 -10.09 8.38
CA VAL A 7 5.13 -11.10 7.55
C VAL A 7 6.20 -11.79 8.40
N PRO A 8 6.20 -13.13 8.51
CA PRO A 8 7.25 -13.84 9.23
C PRO A 8 8.64 -13.45 8.75
N PHE A 9 9.54 -13.17 9.69
CA PHE A 9 10.92 -12.81 9.42
C PHE A 9 11.81 -13.42 10.50
N GLY A 10 12.84 -14.19 10.13
CA GLY A 10 13.67 -14.88 11.11
C GLY A 10 12.93 -15.99 11.87
N ASP A 11 13.40 -16.31 13.08
CA ASP A 11 12.88 -17.39 13.92
C ASP A 11 11.94 -16.84 15.00
N GLY A 12 10.64 -16.95 14.74
CA GLY A 12 9.59 -16.48 15.65
C GLY A 12 9.29 -14.98 15.60
N GLU A 13 9.99 -14.21 14.77
CA GLU A 13 9.73 -12.77 14.60
C GLU A 13 8.83 -12.50 13.38
N TYR A 14 8.20 -11.33 13.39
CA TYR A 14 7.38 -10.82 12.30
C TYR A 14 7.79 -9.39 12.00
N LYS A 15 7.84 -9.05 10.72
CA LYS A 15 8.04 -7.69 10.26
C LYS A 15 6.70 -7.08 9.84
N GLU A 16 6.43 -5.89 10.33
CA GLU A 16 5.24 -5.12 10.00
C GLU A 16 5.39 -4.40 8.66
N TYR A 17 4.33 -4.44 7.86
CA TYR A 17 4.20 -3.69 6.63
C TYR A 17 2.88 -2.92 6.64
N PRO A 18 2.90 -1.58 6.55
CA PRO A 18 1.67 -0.79 6.51
C PRO A 18 0.94 -0.99 5.18
N ILE A 19 -0.39 -0.97 5.24
CA ILE A 19 -1.24 -1.04 4.05
C ILE A 19 -1.58 0.39 3.59
N PRO A 20 -1.37 0.74 2.30
CA PRO A 20 -1.78 2.05 1.79
C PRO A 20 -3.28 2.30 1.99
N GLU A 21 -3.61 3.43 2.59
CA GLU A 21 -5.00 3.81 2.88
C GLU A 21 -5.57 4.81 1.86
N GLN A 22 -4.73 5.38 1.00
CA GLN A 22 -5.12 6.37 0.01
C GLN A 22 -4.70 5.92 -1.39
N PHE A 23 -5.50 6.29 -2.38
CA PHE A 23 -5.30 5.90 -3.77
C PHE A 23 -5.51 7.10 -4.67
N LYS A 24 -4.72 7.17 -5.74
CA LYS A 24 -4.85 8.21 -6.77
C LYS A 24 -5.32 7.59 -8.07
N THR A 25 -6.38 8.15 -8.64
CA THR A 25 -6.91 7.75 -9.95
C THR A 25 -6.57 8.81 -10.99
N HIS A 26 -6.15 8.38 -12.18
CA HIS A 26 -5.90 9.25 -13.32
C HIS A 26 -6.40 8.61 -14.62
N LEU A 27 -6.71 9.43 -15.62
CA LEU A 27 -7.13 8.96 -16.94
C LEU A 27 -5.91 8.63 -17.79
N GLN A 28 -5.73 7.35 -18.11
CA GLN A 28 -4.68 6.87 -18.99
C GLN A 28 -5.21 6.76 -20.42
N GLY A 29 -4.49 7.40 -21.37
CA GLY A 29 -4.81 7.34 -22.80
C GLY A 29 -6.19 7.90 -23.17
N GLY A 30 -6.81 8.71 -22.31
CA GLY A 30 -8.14 9.28 -22.54
C GLY A 30 -9.31 8.30 -22.44
N LYS A 31 -9.07 7.02 -22.09
CA LYS A 31 -10.08 5.95 -22.18
C LYS A 31 -10.22 5.10 -20.92
N HIS A 32 -9.17 5.00 -20.11
CA HIS A 32 -9.16 4.12 -18.95
C HIS A 32 -8.81 4.90 -17.69
N LEU A 33 -9.56 4.67 -16.61
CA LEU A 33 -9.16 5.14 -15.29
C LEU A 33 -8.20 4.12 -14.69
N VAL A 34 -7.01 4.60 -14.32
CA VAL A 34 -5.99 3.81 -13.63
C VAL A 34 -5.87 4.32 -12.21
N THR A 35 -6.08 3.44 -11.25
CA THR A 35 -5.96 3.72 -9.82
C THR A 35 -4.69 3.08 -9.29
N VAL A 36 -3.86 3.86 -8.64
CA VAL A 36 -2.63 3.39 -7.99
C VAL A 36 -2.66 3.72 -6.51
N PRO A 37 -2.06 2.88 -5.64
CA PRO A 37 -1.83 3.24 -4.25
C PRO A 37 -1.05 4.55 -4.19
N ASN A 38 -1.48 5.47 -3.34
CA ASN A 38 -0.62 6.56 -2.93
C ASN A 38 0.35 5.96 -1.91
N GLU A 39 1.65 5.99 -2.19
CA GLU A 39 2.62 5.51 -1.20
C GLU A 39 2.47 6.41 0.04
N SER A 40 1.86 5.87 1.09
CA SER A 40 1.92 6.48 2.40
C SER A 40 3.38 6.33 2.82
N SER A 41 4.14 7.42 2.74
CA SER A 41 5.46 7.51 3.34
C SER A 41 5.34 7.41 4.86
N GLY A 42 5.05 6.20 5.36
CA GLY A 42 5.20 5.83 6.75
C GLY A 42 6.66 5.47 6.95
N VAL A 43 7.48 6.48 7.21
CA VAL A 43 8.72 6.34 7.97
C VAL A 43 8.35 6.50 9.44
#